data_AF-A0A938NCF8-F1
#
_entry.id   AF-A0A938NCF8-F1
#
_cell.length_a   1.000
_cell.length_b   1.000
_cell.length_c   1.000
_cell.angle_alpha   90.00
_cell.angle_beta   90.00
_cell.angle_gamma   90.00
#
_symmetry.space_group_name_H-M   'P 1'
#
loop_
_entity.id
_entity.type
_entity.pdbx_description
1 polymer ?
#
loop_
_entity_poly.entity_id
_entity_poly.type
_entity_poly.pdbx_seq_one_letter_code
_entity_poly.pdbx_strand_id
1 'polypeptide(L)'
;MGVSIDACVAHVRALEPDAGFSVFEVDTIRASVLDLALVVGCVQHAPQAWSELRLQHTWRLREAINTWSPTRDGGLKIERFWSDLQAATDRGDGLQAWDPRRPLSRWLADLLFGQVQSSHELAPTHRAAPARALESLDIVEEPRTLRFPLIAAVP
;
A
#
# COMPACT_ATOMS: atom_id res chain seq x y z
N MET A 1 12.94 9.02 -18.31
CA MET A 1 11.73 9.56 -18.98
C MET A 1 10.87 10.19 -17.91
N GLY A 2 10.71 11.52 -17.94
CA GLY A 2 9.87 12.22 -16.97
C GLY A 2 8.39 11.98 -17.29
N VAL A 3 7.55 11.92 -16.26
CA VAL A 3 6.10 11.89 -16.41
C VAL A 3 5.70 13.20 -17.11
N SER A 4 5.44 13.11 -18.42
CA SER A 4 5.16 14.25 -19.28
C SER A 4 3.82 14.89 -18.90
N ILE A 5 3.68 16.19 -19.14
CA ILE A 5 2.37 16.89 -19.15
C ILE A 5 1.36 16.11 -20.01
N ASP A 6 1.83 15.38 -21.02
CA ASP A 6 1.02 14.48 -21.86
C ASP A 6 0.35 13.35 -21.07
N ALA A 7 0.95 12.85 -19.98
CA ALA A 7 0.34 11.85 -19.11
C ALA A 7 -0.77 12.45 -18.25
N CYS A 8 -0.58 13.67 -17.74
CA CYS A 8 -1.63 14.44 -17.06
C CYS A 8 -2.81 14.71 -17.99
N VAL A 9 -2.50 15.16 -19.21
CA VAL A 9 -3.50 15.43 -20.25
C VAL A 9 -4.17 14.13 -20.71
N ALA A 10 -3.46 13.01 -20.85
CA ALA A 10 -4.04 11.72 -21.20
C ALA A 10 -4.95 11.17 -20.09
N HIS A 11 -4.60 11.36 -18.82
CA HIS A 11 -5.45 11.01 -17.69
C HIS A 11 -6.73 11.84 -17.72
N VAL A 12 -6.62 13.17 -17.78
CA VAL A 12 -7.78 14.08 -17.85
C VAL A 12 -8.63 13.84 -19.11
N ARG A 13 -8.02 13.50 -20.25
CA ARG A 13 -8.75 13.17 -21.50
C ARG A 13 -9.37 11.77 -21.49
N ALA A 14 -8.79 10.80 -20.78
CA ALA A 14 -9.46 9.54 -20.50
C ALA A 14 -10.69 9.75 -19.61
N LEU A 15 -10.81 10.93 -18.99
CA LEU A 15 -11.84 11.28 -18.04
C LEU A 15 -12.93 12.21 -18.59
N GLU A 16 -12.83 12.85 -19.78
CA GLU A 16 -13.93 13.63 -20.41
C GLU A 16 -13.81 13.75 -21.96
N PRO A 17 -14.89 13.95 -22.77
CA PRO A 17 -16.24 14.49 -22.43
C PRO A 17 -17.46 13.84 -23.14
N ASP A 18 -18.49 13.42 -22.38
CA ASP A 18 -19.91 13.38 -22.83
C ASP A 18 -20.91 12.99 -21.70
N ALA A 19 -20.45 12.59 -20.51
CA ALA A 19 -21.31 12.04 -19.46
C ALA A 19 -21.39 12.97 -18.24
N GLY A 20 -22.60 13.25 -17.74
CA GLY A 20 -22.77 13.99 -16.49
C GLY A 20 -22.17 13.24 -15.29
N PHE A 21 -20.92 13.56 -14.94
CA PHE A 21 -20.21 12.93 -13.85
C PHE A 21 -20.89 13.17 -12.50
N SER A 22 -21.02 12.10 -11.74
CA SER A 22 -21.39 12.15 -10.34
C SER A 22 -20.27 12.79 -9.50
N VAL A 23 -20.64 13.31 -8.33
CA VAL A 23 -19.68 13.89 -7.36
C VAL A 23 -18.53 12.91 -7.04
N PHE A 24 -18.85 11.62 -6.96
CA PHE A 24 -17.87 10.55 -6.69
C PHE A 24 -16.81 10.41 -7.79
N GLU A 25 -17.21 10.55 -9.06
CA GLU A 25 -16.29 10.49 -10.20
C GLU A 25 -15.37 11.71 -10.21
N VAL A 26 -15.90 12.90 -9.93
CA VAL A 26 -15.10 14.14 -9.82
C VAL A 26 -14.06 14.03 -8.70
N ASP A 27 -14.43 13.46 -7.55
CA ASP A 27 -13.50 13.26 -6.43
C ASP A 27 -12.41 12.25 -6.77
N THR A 28 -12.76 11.19 -7.51
CA THR A 28 -11.80 10.17 -7.99
C THR A 28 -10.80 10.76 -8.99
N ILE A 29 -11.29 11.61 -9.90
CA ILE A 29 -10.47 12.35 -10.87
C ILE A 29 -9.49 13.26 -10.14
N ARG A 30 -10.00 14.07 -9.20
CA ARG A 30 -9.18 14.99 -8.39
C ARG A 30 -8.09 14.25 -7.61
N ALA A 31 -8.44 13.15 -6.94
CA ALA A 31 -7.48 12.33 -6.21
C ALA A 31 -6.37 11.80 -7.14
N SER A 32 -6.74 11.35 -8.34
CA SER A 32 -5.78 10.82 -9.32
C SER A 32 -4.84 11.91 -9.86
N VAL A 33 -5.33 13.13 -10.07
CA VAL A 33 -4.51 14.27 -10.49
C VAL A 33 -3.53 14.69 -9.40
N LEU A 34 -3.96 14.67 -8.12
CA LEU A 34 -3.09 14.94 -6.98
C LEU A 34 -1.96 13.89 -6.87
N ASP A 35 -2.31 12.60 -6.96
CA ASP A 35 -1.33 11.51 -6.98
C ASP A 35 -0.29 11.70 -8.10
N LEU A 36 -0.75 12.12 -9.29
CA LEU A 36 0.14 12.39 -10.41
C LEU A 36 1.10 13.56 -10.16
N ALA A 37 0.60 14.67 -9.61
CA ALA A 37 1.42 15.81 -9.25
C ALA A 37 2.47 15.45 -8.18
N LEU A 38 2.10 14.63 -7.20
CA LEU A 38 3.03 14.14 -6.18
C LEU A 38 4.11 13.24 -6.78
N VAL A 39 3.75 12.32 -7.67
CA VAL A 39 4.72 11.47 -8.36
C VAL A 39 5.69 12.30 -9.20
N VAL A 40 5.20 13.25 -9.98
CA VAL A 40 6.03 14.17 -10.77
C VAL A 40 7.00 14.92 -9.84
N GLY A 41 6.50 15.48 -8.73
CA GLY A 41 7.32 16.19 -7.76
C GLY A 41 8.40 15.30 -7.14
N CYS A 42 8.07 14.05 -6.78
CA CYS A 42 9.03 13.09 -6.25
C CYS A 42 10.12 12.73 -7.26
N VAL A 43 9.76 12.53 -8.53
CA VAL A 43 10.69 12.26 -9.64
C VAL A 43 11.60 13.46 -9.92
N GLN A 44 11.11 14.68 -9.70
CA GLN A 44 11.90 15.92 -9.79
C GLN A 44 12.68 16.24 -8.51
N HIS A 45 12.74 15.29 -7.56
CA HIS A 45 13.43 15.42 -6.27
C HIS A 45 12.93 16.58 -5.39
N ALA A 46 11.64 16.94 -5.49
CA ALA A 46 11.01 17.89 -4.57
C ALA A 46 10.76 17.23 -3.20
N PRO A 47 11.43 17.67 -2.10
CA PRO A 47 11.33 16.99 -0.81
C PRO A 47 9.91 17.09 -0.20
N GLN A 48 9.17 18.16 -0.49
CA GLN A 48 7.80 18.34 -0.03
C GLN A 48 6.85 17.30 -0.66
N ALA A 49 7.10 16.90 -1.90
CA ALA A 49 6.28 15.90 -2.60
C ALA A 49 6.44 14.52 -1.93
N TRP A 50 7.65 14.16 -1.50
CA TRP A 50 7.90 12.91 -0.78
C TRP A 50 7.21 12.86 0.58
N SER A 51 7.26 13.97 1.33
CA SER A 51 6.57 14.08 2.62
C SER A 51 5.06 13.90 2.46
N GLU A 52 4.47 14.57 1.46
CA GLU A 52 3.04 14.52 1.20
C GLU A 52 2.61 13.14 0.67
N LEU A 53 3.38 12.54 -0.24
CA LEU A 53 3.14 11.19 -0.73
C LEU A 53 3.13 10.16 0.41
N ARG A 54 4.13 10.23 1.30
CA ARG A 54 4.21 9.37 2.48
C ARG A 54 2.99 9.59 3.39
N LEU A 55 2.63 10.85 3.66
CA LEU A 55 1.48 11.18 4.52
C LEU A 55 0.18 10.58 3.97
N GLN A 56 -0.08 10.74 2.67
CA GLN A 56 -1.34 10.34 2.05
C GLN A 56 -1.50 8.82 1.91
N HIS A 57 -0.40 8.07 1.76
CA HIS A 57 -0.46 6.65 1.43
C HIS A 57 0.01 5.70 2.54
N THR A 58 0.76 6.18 3.54
CA THR A 58 1.29 5.30 4.62
C THR A 58 0.18 4.57 5.38
N TRP A 59 -0.94 5.21 5.67
CA TRP A 59 -2.04 4.55 6.38
C TRP A 59 -2.65 3.39 5.57
N ARG A 60 -2.81 3.57 4.25
CA ARG A 60 -3.32 2.52 3.34
C ARG A 60 -2.34 1.35 3.26
N LEU A 61 -1.04 1.63 3.22
CA LEU A 61 -0.01 0.59 3.25
C LEU A 61 0.01 -0.17 4.58
N ARG A 62 -0.21 0.52 5.70
CA ARG A 62 -0.36 -0.11 7.03
C ARG A 62 -1.55 -1.03 7.07
N GLU A 63 -2.70 -0.58 6.59
CA GLU A 63 -3.91 -1.40 6.49
C GLU A 63 -3.65 -2.64 5.63
N ALA A 64 -3.09 -2.45 4.43
CA ALA A 64 -2.76 -3.54 3.51
C ALA A 64 -1.81 -4.58 4.14
N ILE A 65 -0.74 -4.14 4.80
CA ILE A 65 0.20 -5.05 5.49
C ILE A 65 -0.47 -5.77 6.66
N ASN A 66 -1.27 -5.07 7.47
CA ASN A 66 -1.89 -5.67 8.65
C ASN A 66 -2.91 -6.76 8.25
N THR A 67 -3.61 -6.58 7.13
CA THR A 67 -4.49 -7.61 6.57
C THR A 67 -3.72 -8.85 6.11
N TRP A 68 -2.51 -8.66 5.54
CA TRP A 68 -1.74 -9.75 4.94
C TRP A 68 -0.80 -10.47 5.92
N SER A 69 -0.21 -9.74 6.88
CA SER A 69 0.74 -10.25 7.86
C SER A 69 0.65 -9.44 9.16
N PRO A 70 -0.14 -9.87 10.16
CA PRO A 70 -0.37 -9.17 11.43
C PRO A 70 0.85 -9.22 12.39
N THR A 71 2.06 -9.21 11.85
CA THR A 71 3.31 -9.18 12.60
C THR A 71 3.61 -7.78 13.12
N ARG A 72 4.24 -7.67 14.31
CA ARG A 72 4.62 -6.38 14.93
C ARG A 72 5.53 -5.49 14.07
N ASP A 73 6.20 -6.04 13.07
CA ASP A 73 7.19 -5.31 12.25
C ASP A 73 6.60 -4.55 11.05
N GLY A 74 5.27 -4.50 10.90
CA GLY A 74 4.62 -3.85 9.76
C GLY A 74 5.03 -2.39 9.56
N GLY A 75 5.20 -1.63 10.65
CA GLY A 75 5.67 -0.24 10.60
C GLY A 75 7.10 -0.12 10.05
N LEU A 76 8.02 -0.95 10.53
CA LEU A 76 9.43 -0.94 10.07
C LEU A 76 9.55 -1.35 8.59
N LYS A 77 8.72 -2.29 8.13
CA LYS A 77 8.69 -2.69 6.71
C LYS A 77 8.26 -1.53 5.82
N ILE A 78 7.31 -0.71 6.25
CA ILE A 78 6.83 0.46 5.49
C ILE A 78 7.90 1.56 5.43
N GLU A 79 8.59 1.85 6.53
CA GLU A 79 9.67 2.85 6.53
C GLU A 79 10.84 2.43 5.62
N ARG A 80 11.19 1.15 5.61
CA ARG A 80 12.18 0.60 4.67
C ARG A 80 11.70 0.70 3.23
N PHE A 81 10.48 0.27 2.95
CA PHE A 81 9.87 0.39 1.64
C PHE A 81 9.93 1.82 1.09
N TRP A 82 9.59 2.82 1.90
CA TRP A 82 9.66 4.21 1.46
C TRP A 82 11.08 4.69 1.16
N SER A 83 12.05 4.28 1.98
CA SER A 83 13.46 4.59 1.76
C SER A 83 13.99 3.93 0.49
N ASP A 84 13.62 2.66 0.26
CA ASP A 84 14.03 1.90 -0.91
C ASP A 84 13.39 2.44 -2.18
N LEU A 85 12.10 2.79 -2.13
CA LEU A 85 11.38 3.41 -3.24
C LEU A 85 11.97 4.78 -3.60
N GLN A 86 12.34 5.59 -2.60
CA GLN A 86 13.01 6.86 -2.82
C GLN A 86 14.36 6.67 -3.49
N ALA A 87 15.20 5.78 -2.96
CA ALA A 87 16.49 5.48 -3.56
C ALA A 87 16.36 4.90 -4.99
N ALA A 88 15.34 4.07 -5.26
CA ALA A 88 15.06 3.57 -6.60
C ALA A 88 14.59 4.69 -7.54
N THR A 89 13.76 5.60 -7.05
CA THR A 89 13.31 6.78 -7.80
C THR A 89 14.49 7.69 -8.14
N ASP A 90 15.42 7.87 -7.21
CA ASP A 90 16.63 8.66 -7.43
C ASP A 90 17.55 8.05 -8.50
N ARG A 91 17.53 6.73 -8.67
CA ARG A 91 18.23 6.02 -9.74
C ARG A 91 17.48 5.97 -11.07
N GLY A 92 16.19 6.34 -11.08
CA GLY A 92 15.34 6.33 -12.27
C GLY A 92 14.45 5.08 -12.46
N ASP A 93 14.45 4.16 -11.48
CA ASP A 93 13.75 2.86 -11.56
C ASP A 93 12.53 2.77 -10.60
N GLY A 94 12.20 3.86 -9.91
CA GLY A 94 11.18 3.87 -8.86
C GLY A 94 9.82 4.35 -9.37
N LEU A 95 9.37 5.50 -8.87
CA LEU A 95 8.06 6.07 -9.21
C LEU A 95 7.87 6.34 -10.72
N GLN A 96 8.96 6.43 -11.49
CA GLN A 96 8.90 6.57 -12.95
C GLN A 96 8.25 5.36 -13.64
N ALA A 97 8.23 4.19 -12.99
CA ALA A 97 7.62 2.97 -13.53
C ALA A 97 6.11 2.86 -13.26
N TRP A 98 5.52 3.81 -12.53
CA TRP A 98 4.09 3.81 -12.25
C TRP A 98 3.28 4.21 -13.51
N ASP A 99 2.25 3.41 -13.83
CA ASP A 99 1.24 3.73 -14.84
C ASP A 99 0.11 4.58 -14.21
N PRO A 100 -0.10 5.84 -14.63
CA PRO A 100 -1.15 6.72 -14.10
C PRO A 100 -2.57 6.18 -14.24
N ARG A 101 -2.81 5.22 -15.14
CA ARG A 101 -4.11 4.54 -15.30
C ARG A 101 -4.48 3.69 -14.09
N ARG A 102 -3.50 3.35 -13.25
CA ARG A 102 -3.68 2.52 -12.07
C ARG A 102 -3.66 3.40 -10.81
N PRO A 103 -4.61 3.23 -9.87
CA PRO A 103 -4.58 3.95 -8.59
C PRO A 103 -3.24 3.78 -7.88
N LEU A 104 -2.60 4.90 -7.51
CA LEU A 104 -1.25 4.90 -6.95
C LEU A 104 -1.16 4.08 -5.67
N SER A 105 -2.14 4.23 -4.78
CA SER A 105 -2.26 3.47 -3.53
C SER A 105 -2.20 1.96 -3.75
N ARG A 106 -2.89 1.46 -4.79
CA ARG A 106 -2.94 0.04 -5.14
C ARG A 106 -1.66 -0.44 -5.81
N TRP A 107 -0.98 0.41 -6.57
CA TRP A 107 0.33 0.09 -7.14
C TRP A 107 1.42 0.03 -6.06
N LEU A 108 1.42 0.98 -5.12
CA LEU A 108 2.35 1.01 -3.99
C LEU A 108 2.18 -0.22 -3.08
N ALA A 109 0.93 -0.62 -2.80
CA ALA A 109 0.65 -1.82 -2.01
C ALA A 109 1.21 -3.08 -2.69
N ASP A 110 1.01 -3.24 -3.99
CA ASP A 110 1.56 -4.37 -4.75
C ASP A 110 3.08 -4.43 -4.71
N LEU A 111 3.77 -3.29 -4.88
CA LEU A 111 5.23 -3.22 -4.75
C LEU A 111 5.70 -3.62 -3.36
N LEU A 112 5.04 -3.10 -2.33
CA LEU A 112 5.34 -3.43 -0.93
C LEU A 112 5.19 -4.93 -0.69
N PHE A 113 4.12 -5.56 -1.18
CA PHE A 113 3.92 -7.00 -1.07
C PHE A 113 4.98 -7.80 -1.84
N GLY A 114 5.36 -7.37 -3.04
CA GLY A 114 6.41 -8.02 -3.82
C GLY A 114 7.77 -8.03 -3.11
N GLN A 115 8.14 -6.92 -2.45
CA GLN A 115 9.36 -6.84 -1.64
C GLN A 115 9.31 -7.75 -0.40
N VAL A 116 8.15 -7.80 0.27
CA VAL A 116 7.98 -8.65 1.46
C VAL A 116 8.02 -10.14 1.10
N GLN A 117 7.46 -10.55 -0.03
CA GLN A 117 7.53 -11.94 -0.53
C GLN A 117 8.98 -12.32 -0.89
N SER A 118 9.68 -11.47 -1.64
CA SER A 118 11.10 -11.69 -2.00
C SER A 118 12.01 -11.82 -0.77
N SER A 119 11.73 -11.05 0.29
CA SER A 119 12.47 -11.13 1.55
C SER A 119 12.22 -12.44 2.31
N HIS A 120 11.03 -13.04 2.16
CA HIS A 120 10.68 -14.31 2.77
C HIS A 120 11.32 -15.50 2.04
N GLU A 121 11.55 -15.39 0.72
CA GLU A 121 12.23 -16.40 -0.09
C GLU A 121 13.75 -16.42 0.11
N LEU A 122 14.36 -15.28 0.44
CA LEU A 122 15.80 -15.14 0.69
C LEU A 122 16.25 -15.52 2.11
N ALA A 123 15.32 -15.78 3.03
CA ALA A 123 15.66 -16.36 4.32
C ALA A 123 15.97 -17.85 4.14
N PRO A 124 17.22 -18.32 4.33
CA PRO A 124 17.51 -19.74 4.24
C PRO A 124 16.67 -20.46 5.28
N THR A 125 15.84 -21.38 4.81
CA THR A 125 15.18 -22.37 5.64
C THR A 125 16.25 -23.29 6.22
N HIS A 126 16.91 -22.86 7.29
CA HIS A 126 17.53 -23.78 8.22
C HIS A 126 16.41 -24.42 9.06
N ARG A 127 15.53 -25.18 8.39
CA ARG A 127 14.65 -26.14 9.05
C ARG A 127 15.55 -27.29 9.52
N ALA A 128 16.10 -27.15 10.72
CA ALA A 128 16.28 -28.33 11.54
C ALA A 128 14.88 -28.95 11.69
N ALA A 129 14.69 -30.12 11.09
CA ALA A 129 13.47 -30.88 11.26
C ALA A 129 13.29 -31.19 12.75
N PRO A 130 12.19 -30.80 13.42
CA PRO A 130 11.85 -31.42 14.67
C PRO A 130 11.28 -32.80 14.35
N ALA A 131 12.09 -33.82 14.61
CA ALA A 131 11.63 -35.17 14.76
C ALA A 131 10.56 -35.23 15.86
N ARG A 132 9.42 -35.86 15.52
CA ARG A 132 8.43 -36.47 16.42
C ARG A 132 7.85 -35.60 17.55
N ALA A 133 6.58 -35.22 17.38
CA ALA A 133 5.59 -35.23 18.45
C ALA A 133 4.19 -35.37 17.85
N LEU A 134 3.93 -36.53 17.25
CA LEU A 134 2.58 -37.08 17.17
C LEU A 134 2.33 -37.66 18.56
N GLU A 135 1.63 -36.94 19.43
CA GLU A 135 0.82 -37.51 20.50
C GLU A 135 0.08 -36.41 21.26
N SER A 136 -1.24 -36.54 21.27
CA SER A 136 -2.18 -35.99 22.24
C SER A 136 -2.40 -34.47 22.27
N LEU A 137 -3.42 -34.01 21.53
CA LEU A 137 -4.28 -32.94 22.02
C LEU A 137 -5.73 -33.33 21.81
N ASP A 138 -6.37 -33.69 22.92
CA ASP A 138 -7.79 -33.96 23.07
C ASP A 138 -8.64 -32.80 22.52
N ILE A 139 -9.65 -33.19 21.75
CA ILE A 139 -10.72 -32.32 21.30
C ILE A 139 -11.63 -32.05 22.50
N VAL A 140 -11.64 -30.81 22.99
CA VAL A 140 -12.72 -30.31 23.85
C VAL A 140 -13.47 -29.24 23.04
N GLU A 141 -14.65 -29.61 22.56
CA GLU A 141 -15.65 -28.66 22.05
C GLU A 141 -16.24 -27.88 23.24
N GLU A 142 -16.15 -26.55 23.21
CA GLU A 142 -17.06 -25.68 23.97
C GLU A 142 -17.64 -24.58 23.07
N PRO A 143 -18.97 -24.40 23.03
CA PRO A 143 -19.62 -23.35 22.26
C PRO A 143 -19.48 -22.00 22.97
N ARG A 144 -18.61 -21.11 22.48
CA ARG A 144 -18.52 -19.74 22.98
C ARG A 144 -19.65 -18.88 22.42
N THR A 145 -20.72 -18.75 23.21
CA THR A 145 -21.75 -17.73 23.08
C THR A 145 -21.10 -16.34 23.22
N LEU A 146 -21.05 -15.56 22.14
CA LEU A 146 -20.59 -14.17 22.17
C LEU A 146 -21.63 -13.30 22.91
N ARG A 147 -21.31 -12.86 24.13
CA ARG A 147 -22.02 -11.77 24.82
C ARG A 147 -21.28 -10.46 24.56
N PHE A 148 -21.90 -9.57 23.80
CA PHE A 148 -21.46 -8.18 23.62
C PHE A 148 -21.85 -7.35 24.86
N PRO A 149 -20.93 -6.59 25.48
CA PRO A 149 -21.31 -5.57 26.46
C PRO A 149 -21.84 -4.33 25.72
N LEU A 150 -23.12 -4.03 25.93
CA LEU A 150 -23.74 -2.74 25.61
C LEU A 150 -23.04 -1.65 26.45
N ILE A 151 -22.34 -0.73 25.79
CA ILE A 151 -21.80 0.46 26.43
C ILE A 151 -22.99 1.34 26.82
N ALA A 152 -23.26 1.45 28.11
CA ALA A 152 -24.24 2.38 28.65
C ALA A 152 -23.73 3.82 28.44
N ALA A 153 -24.50 4.62 27.72
CA ALA A 153 -24.39 6.07 27.75
C ALA A 153 -24.72 6.55 29.17
N VAL A 154 -23.82 7.33 29.76
CA VAL A 154 -24.03 7.99 31.06
C VAL A 154 -24.41 9.46 30.77
N PRO A 155 -25.42 10.01 31.47
CA PRO A 155 -26.10 11.27 31.13
C PRO A 155 -25.25 12.53 31.23
#